data_AF-A0A8H7HB89-F1
#
_entry.id   AF-A0A8H7HB89-F1
#
_cell.length_a   1.000
_cell.length_b   1.000
_cell.length_c   1.000
_cell.angle_alpha   90.00
_cell.angle_beta   90.00
_cell.angle_gamma   90.00
#
_symmetry.space_group_name_H-M   'P 1'
#
loop_
_entity.id
_entity.type
_entity.pdbx_description
1 polymer ?
#
loop_
_entity_poly.entity_id
_entity_poly.type
_entity_poly.pdbx_seq_one_letter_code
_entity_poly.pdbx_strand_id
1 'polypeptide(L)'
;MSSIDALATAINEFEGGVVIVSHDFRLISQVARELWEVKDKKIRNLTKEDIDIKAYKAMLVKDSMAAIEKAKLFSKTATGGKVA
;
A
#
# COMPACT_ATOMS: atom_id res chain seq x y z
N MET A 1 -18.64 14.00 11.64
CA MET A 1 -17.44 14.07 10.76
C MET A 1 -16.33 13.29 11.43
N SER A 2 -15.72 12.33 10.74
CA SER A 2 -14.49 11.72 11.27
C SER A 2 -13.34 12.72 11.13
N SER A 3 -12.33 12.66 12.01
CA SER A 3 -11.16 13.54 11.93
C SER A 3 -10.40 13.39 10.60
N ILE A 4 -10.54 12.24 9.93
CA ILE A 4 -9.95 11.98 8.61
C ILE A 4 -10.64 12.80 7.52
N ASP A 5 -11.98 12.87 7.54
CA ASP A 5 -12.74 13.63 6.55
C ASP A 5 -12.45 15.14 6.68
N ALA A 6 -12.36 15.64 7.92
CA ALA A 6 -12.00 17.04 8.17
C ALA A 6 -10.59 17.37 7.66
N LEU A 7 -9.63 16.46 7.86
CA LEU A 7 -8.27 16.61 7.33
C LEU A 7 -8.26 16.57 5.79
N ALA A 8 -9.03 15.67 5.17
CA ALA A 8 -9.13 15.58 3.73
C ALA A 8 -9.71 16.86 3.11
N THR A 9 -10.76 17.43 3.71
CA THR A 9 -11.30 18.73 3.29
C THR A 9 -10.25 19.84 3.40
N ALA A 10 -9.58 19.96 4.55
CA ALA A 10 -8.57 21.00 4.76
C ALA A 10 -7.39 20.90 3.76
N ILE A 11 -6.95 19.68 3.42
CA ILE A 11 -5.91 19.47 2.42
C ILE A 11 -6.40 19.88 1.02
N ASN A 12 -7.64 19.56 0.67
CA ASN A 12 -8.20 19.90 -0.63
C ASN A 12 -8.46 21.41 -0.81
N GLU A 13 -8.70 22.15 0.27
CA GLU A 13 -8.87 23.61 0.26
C GLU A 13 -7.54 24.37 0.30
N PHE A 14 -6.43 23.70 0.61
CA PHE A 14 -5.12 24.32 0.69
C PHE A 14 -4.54 24.59 -0.71
N GLU A 15 -4.19 25.85 -0.99
CA GLU A 15 -3.71 26.28 -2.31
C GLU A 15 -2.23 25.93 -2.60
N GLY A 16 -1.49 25.48 -1.60
CA GLY A 16 -0.07 25.13 -1.74
C GLY A 16 0.18 23.68 -2.16
N GLY A 17 1.47 23.31 -2.21
CA GLY A 17 1.90 21.93 -2.44
C GLY A 17 1.95 21.13 -1.14
N VAL A 18 1.35 19.94 -1.15
CA VAL A 18 1.31 19.03 0.01
C VAL A 18 1.92 17.69 -0.36
N VAL A 19 2.85 17.20 0.46
CA VAL A 19 3.37 15.84 0.40
C VAL A 19 2.89 15.10 1.64
N ILE A 20 2.11 14.05 1.45
CA ILE A 20 1.61 13.20 2.53
C ILE A 20 2.19 11.79 2.44
N VAL A 21 2.49 11.22 3.61
CA VAL A 21 2.82 9.80 3.76
C VAL A 21 1.72 9.17 4.60
N SER A 22 1.01 8.21 4.01
CA SER A 22 -0.09 7.53 4.68
C SER A 22 -0.13 6.05 4.26
N HIS A 23 -0.69 5.23 5.15
CA HIS A 23 -1.05 3.85 4.87
C HIS A 23 -2.58 3.69 4.72
N ASP A 24 -3.37 4.73 5.01
CA ASP A 24 -4.83 4.70 4.86
C ASP A 24 -5.21 5.02 3.41
N PHE A 25 -5.69 4.01 2.70
CA PHE A 25 -6.15 4.10 1.32
C PHE A 25 -7.28 5.12 1.12
N ARG A 26 -8.16 5.32 2.11
CA ARG A 26 -9.30 6.24 1.99
C ARG A 26 -8.81 7.68 1.94
N LEU A 27 -7.91 8.06 2.84
CA LEU A 27 -7.31 9.39 2.83
C LEU A 27 -6.57 9.64 1.52
N ILE A 28 -5.69 8.72 1.12
CA ILE A 28 -4.93 8.82 -0.15
C ILE A 28 -5.90 8.98 -1.33
N SER A 29 -6.96 8.17 -1.39
CA SER A 29 -7.94 8.23 -2.48
C SER A 29 -8.73 9.53 -2.56
N GLN A 30 -8.84 10.28 -1.44
CA GLN A 30 -9.60 11.53 -1.38
C GLN A 30 -8.77 12.77 -1.69
N VAL A 31 -7.44 12.74 -1.47
CA VAL A 31 -6.59 13.94 -1.57
C VAL A 31 -5.43 13.81 -2.56
N ALA A 32 -4.99 12.59 -2.88
CA ALA A 32 -3.78 12.40 -3.69
C ALA A 32 -4.08 12.60 -5.18
N ARG A 33 -3.34 13.53 -5.81
CA ARG A 33 -3.32 13.72 -7.27
C ARG A 33 -2.25 12.89 -7.95
N GLU A 34 -1.14 12.63 -7.24
CA GLU A 34 -0.05 11.77 -7.66
C GLU A 34 0.19 10.69 -6.59
N LEU A 35 0.51 9.49 -7.03
CA LEU A 35 0.80 8.35 -6.18
C LEU A 35 2.24 7.90 -6.38
N TRP A 36 2.96 7.78 -5.26
CA TRP A 36 4.36 7.39 -5.21
C TRP A 36 4.51 6.18 -4.27
N GLU A 37 5.14 5.13 -4.76
CA GLU A 37 5.51 3.94 -3.99
C GLU A 37 6.97 4.03 -3.56
N VAL A 38 7.23 3.73 -2.29
CA VAL A 38 8.58 3.49 -1.78
C VAL A 38 8.67 2.03 -1.35
N LYS A 39 9.40 1.23 -2.11
CA LYS A 39 9.55 -0.22 -1.88
C LYS A 39 10.92 -0.68 -2.36
N ASP A 40 11.52 -1.64 -1.67
CA ASP A 40 12.79 -2.26 -2.06
C ASP A 40 13.94 -1.27 -2.33
N LYS A 41 14.05 -0.23 -1.47
CA LYS A 41 15.01 0.88 -1.60
C LYS A 41 14.89 1.67 -2.92
N LYS A 42 13.75 1.58 -3.61
CA LYS A 42 13.42 2.30 -4.84
C LYS A 42 12.18 3.14 -4.65
N ILE A 43 12.08 4.18 -5.46
CA ILE A 43 10.92 5.06 -5.55
C ILE A 43 10.31 4.89 -6.93
N ARG A 44 8.99 4.66 -6.98
CA ARG A 44 8.21 4.53 -8.21
C ARG A 44 7.08 5.53 -8.22
N ASN A 45 6.87 6.18 -9.36
CA ASN A 45 5.71 7.05 -9.55
C ASN A 45 4.61 6.24 -10.23
N LEU A 46 3.66 5.77 -9.42
CA LEU A 46 2.58 4.88 -9.85
C LEU A 46 1.63 5.59 -10.82
N THR A 47 1.38 6.89 -10.64
CA THR A 47 0.54 7.67 -11.55
C THR A 47 1.15 7.75 -12.96
N LYS A 48 2.47 7.87 -13.08
CA LYS A 48 3.17 7.84 -14.39
C LYS A 48 3.19 6.47 -15.04
N GLU A 49 2.93 5.42 -14.29
CA GLU A 49 2.80 4.04 -14.77
C GLU A 49 1.33 3.66 -15.05
N ASP A 50 0.40 4.62 -15.04
CA ASP A 50 -1.05 4.42 -15.17
C ASP A 50 -1.66 3.48 -14.10
N ILE A 51 -1.03 3.42 -12.93
CA ILE A 51 -1.48 2.61 -11.79
C ILE A 51 -2.24 3.51 -10.80
N ASP A 52 -3.55 3.26 -10.68
CA ASP A 52 -4.38 3.92 -9.68
C ASP A 52 -4.27 3.24 -8.29
N ILE A 53 -4.82 3.90 -7.27
CA ILE A 53 -4.80 3.40 -5.90
C ILE A 53 -5.53 2.07 -5.72
N LYS A 54 -6.52 1.75 -6.57
CA LYS A 54 -7.29 0.50 -6.51
C LYS A 54 -6.48 -0.67 -7.07
N ALA A 55 -5.84 -0.47 -8.22
CA ALA A 55 -4.91 -1.40 -8.83
C ALA A 55 -3.72 -1.66 -7.90
N TYR A 56 -3.17 -0.61 -7.29
CA TYR A 56 -2.11 -0.75 -6.30
C TYR A 56 -2.55 -1.60 -5.09
N LYS A 57 -3.76 -1.35 -4.56
CA LYS A 57 -4.33 -2.18 -3.48
C LYS A 57 -4.47 -3.65 -3.91
N ALA A 58 -4.93 -3.93 -5.13
CA ALA A 58 -5.05 -5.29 -5.64
C ALA A 58 -3.68 -6.00 -5.77
N MET A 59 -2.65 -5.28 -6.23
CA MET A 59 -1.26 -5.77 -6.26
C MET A 59 -0.76 -6.13 -4.86
N LEU A 60 -0.97 -5.25 -3.87
CA LEU A 60 -0.56 -5.51 -2.49
C LEU A 60 -1.24 -6.73 -1.86
N VAL A 61 -2.54 -6.94 -2.14
CA VAL A 61 -3.26 -8.13 -1.68
C VAL A 61 -2.66 -9.39 -2.30
N LYS A 62 -2.37 -9.37 -3.60
CA LYS A 62 -1.73 -10.49 -4.30
C LYS A 62 -0.35 -10.82 -3.72
N ASP A 63 0.49 -9.80 -3.51
CA ASP A 63 1.82 -9.95 -2.93
C ASP A 63 1.75 -10.55 -1.50
N SER A 64 0.81 -10.06 -0.69
CA SER A 64 0.59 -10.56 0.67
C SER A 64 0.15 -12.02 0.68
N MET A 65 -0.79 -12.41 -0.19
CA MET A 65 -1.24 -13.79 -0.33
C MET A 65 -0.10 -14.73 -0.74
N ALA A 66 0.71 -14.33 -1.72
CA ALA A 66 1.86 -15.11 -2.16
C ALA A 66 2.91 -15.29 -1.05
N ALA A 67 3.15 -14.25 -0.25
CA ALA A 67 4.05 -14.34 0.90
C ALA A 67 3.54 -15.30 1.98
N ILE A 68 2.23 -15.27 2.27
CA ILE A 68 1.58 -16.19 3.22
C ILE A 68 1.66 -17.64 2.72
N GLU A 69 1.39 -17.88 1.44
CA GLU A 69 1.47 -19.22 0.84
C GLU A 69 2.88 -19.79 0.92
N LYS A 70 3.88 -18.98 0.55
CA LYS A 70 5.30 -19.36 0.67
C LYS A 70 5.64 -19.71 2.12
N ALA A 71 5.26 -18.88 3.09
CA ALA A 71 5.50 -19.15 4.52
C ALA A 71 4.86 -20.46 5.01
N LYS A 72 3.65 -20.79 4.54
CA LYS A 72 2.97 -22.07 4.85
C LYS A 72 3.74 -23.27 4.30
N LEU A 73 4.25 -23.20 3.07
CA LEU A 73 5.07 -24.28 2.50
C LEU A 73 6.36 -24.49 3.30
N PHE A 74 7.08 -23.42 3.66
CA PHE A 74 8.30 -23.52 4.46
C PHE A 74 8.04 -24.15 5.85
N SER A 75 6.94 -23.77 6.51
CA SER A 75 6.53 -24.38 7.78
C SER A 75 6.27 -25.88 7.65
N LYS A 76 5.60 -26.33 6.57
CA LYS A 76 5.29 -27.75 6.36
C LYS A 76 6.55 -28.61 6.16
N THR A 77 7.56 -28.07 5.46
CA THR A 77 8.84 -28.76 5.22
C THR A 77 9.72 -28.82 6.48
N ALA A 78 9.62 -27.85 7.39
CA ALA A 78 10.43 -27.80 8.62
C ALA A 78 9.98 -28.80 9.70
N THR A 79 8.68 -29.14 9.77
CA THR A 79 8.14 -30.12 10.75
C THR A 79 8.30 -31.58 10.35
N GLY A 80 8.72 -31.89 9.12
CA GLY A 80 8.85 -33.27 8.62
C GLY A 80 10.19 -33.97 8.93
N GLY A 81 11.15 -33.27 9.52
CA GLY A 81 12.52 -33.77 9.73
C GLY A 81 12.88 -33.96 11.20
N LYS A 82 12.20 -34.86 11.92
CA LYS A 82 12.70 -35.39 13.20
C LYS A 82 12.11 -36.77 13.52
N VAL A 83 12.60 -37.80 12.82
CA VAL A 83 12.59 -39.19 13.27
C VAL A 83 13.70 -39.94 12.54
N ALA A 84 14.90 -39.92 13.12
CA ALA A 84 15.94 -40.94 12.99
C ALA A 84 16.92 -40.76 14.16
#